data_AF-A0A357LPL7-F1
#
_entry.id   AF-A0A357LPL7-F1
#
_cell.length_a   1.000
_cell.length_b   1.000
_cell.length_c   1.000
_cell.angle_alpha   90.00
_cell.angle_beta   90.00
_cell.angle_gamma   90.00
#
_symmetry.space_group_name_H-M   'P 1'
#
loop_
_entity.id
_entity.type
_entity.pdbx_description
1 polymer ?
#
loop_
_entity_poly.entity_id
_entity_poly.type
_entity_poly.pdbx_seq_one_letter_code
_entity_poly.pdbx_strand_id
1 'polypeptide(L)'
;MWVISGGRCVHNNDVKPDRQHPVPHDLLIPGGVGIDTALKDPKLKTLIGDWHLHHPGGRLAAVCSGALLLANSGILDGKPAAT
;
A
#
# COMPACT_ATOMS: atom_id res chain seq x y z
N MET A 1 24.77 -9.87 6.77
CA MET A 1 25.74 -10.17 5.70
C MET A 1 25.07 -9.85 4.37
N TRP A 2 25.56 -8.85 3.64
CA TRP A 2 24.95 -8.40 2.38
C TRP A 2 25.32 -9.40 1.28
N VAL A 3 24.32 -10.01 0.64
CA VAL A 3 24.49 -10.68 -0.65
C VAL A 3 23.92 -9.74 -1.69
N ILE A 4 24.80 -9.06 -2.44
CA ILE A 4 24.40 -8.34 -3.65
C ILE A 4 24.50 -9.35 -4.81
N SER A 5 23.38 -9.97 -5.13
CA SER A 5 23.18 -10.64 -6.41
C SER A 5 22.05 -9.91 -7.13
N GLY A 6 22.38 -9.22 -8.23
CA GLY A 6 21.39 -8.65 -9.15
C GLY A 6 20.58 -7.43 -8.68
N GLY A 7 21.15 -6.55 -7.85
CA GLY A 7 20.57 -5.23 -7.56
C GLY A 7 19.30 -5.22 -6.68
N ARG A 8 18.91 -6.34 -6.08
CA ARG A 8 17.78 -6.41 -5.15
C ARG A 8 18.24 -6.42 -3.70
N CYS A 9 18.11 -5.28 -3.02
CA CYS A 9 18.13 -5.24 -1.55
C CYS A 9 16.80 -5.81 -1.02
N VAL A 10 16.75 -7.12 -0.80
CA VAL A 10 15.69 -7.75 -0.01
C VAL A 10 16.13 -7.81 1.44
N HIS A 11 15.65 -6.88 2.25
CA HIS A 11 15.81 -6.92 3.70
C HIS A 11 14.51 -7.49 4.28
N ASN A 12 14.55 -8.70 4.85
CA ASN A 12 13.45 -9.23 5.65
C ASN A 12 13.46 -8.54 7.01
N ASN A 13 12.86 -7.35 7.08
CA ASN A 13 12.59 -6.66 8.33
C ASN A 13 11.13 -6.92 8.72
N ASP A 14 10.93 -7.68 9.80
CA ASP A 14 9.62 -7.86 10.41
C ASP A 14 9.19 -6.54 11.08
N VAL A 15 8.51 -5.69 10.31
CA VAL A 15 7.84 -4.49 10.85
C VAL A 15 6.57 -4.93 11.57
N LYS A 16 6.51 -4.71 12.88
CA LYS A 16 5.33 -5.02 13.68
C LYS A 16 4.27 -3.93 13.49
N PRO A 17 2.99 -4.28 13.37
CA PRO A 17 1.92 -3.29 13.31
C PRO A 17 1.87 -2.53 14.64
N ASP A 18 1.91 -1.20 14.55
CA ASP A 18 1.58 -0.36 15.68
C ASP A 18 0.05 -0.32 15.89
N ARG A 19 -0.36 -0.40 17.15
CA ARG A 19 -1.78 -0.35 17.58
C ARG A 19 -2.01 0.64 18.72
N GLN A 20 -0.97 1.40 19.10
CA GLN A 20 -0.99 2.24 20.29
C GLN A 20 -1.36 3.69 19.97
N HIS A 21 -1.34 4.08 18.69
CA HIS A 21 -1.67 5.43 18.27
C HIS A 21 -3.09 5.55 17.71
N PRO A 22 -3.73 6.73 17.85
CA PRO A 22 -5.02 6.99 17.23
C PRO A 22 -4.94 6.80 15.71
N VAL A 23 -6.10 6.59 15.09
CA VAL A 23 -6.19 6.33 13.65
C VAL A 23 -5.52 7.47 12.89
N PRO A 24 -4.52 7.18 12.03
CA PRO A 24 -3.78 8.21 11.33
C PRO A 24 -4.70 8.92 10.33
N HIS A 25 -4.42 10.20 10.13
CA HIS A 25 -5.18 11.02 9.18
C HIS A 25 -4.92 10.61 7.72
N ASP A 26 -3.75 10.05 7.43
CA ASP A 26 -3.30 9.68 6.09
C ASP A 26 -2.98 8.18 6.02
N LEU A 27 -3.25 7.57 4.85
CA LEU A 27 -2.91 6.19 4.53
C LEU A 27 -1.87 6.17 3.39
N LEU A 28 -0.71 5.58 3.67
CA LEU A 28 0.38 5.39 2.72
C LEU A 28 0.53 3.91 2.37
N ILE A 29 0.47 3.59 1.08
CA ILE A 29 0.64 2.22 0.57
C ILE A 29 2.01 2.08 -0.10
N PRO A 30 2.98 1.41 0.53
CA PRO A 30 4.26 1.13 -0.09
C PRO A 30 4.13 0.05 -1.17
N GLY A 31 4.99 0.14 -2.18
CA GLY A 31 5.25 -0.95 -3.11
C GLY A 31 6.32 -1.91 -2.58
N GLY A 32 6.68 -2.89 -3.41
CA GLY A 32 7.73 -3.85 -3.11
C GLY A 32 7.41 -5.27 -3.57
N VAL A 33 8.24 -6.21 -3.11
CA VAL A 33 8.02 -7.64 -3.32
C VAL A 33 6.76 -8.07 -2.58
N GLY A 34 5.90 -8.86 -3.22
CA GLY A 34 4.64 -9.36 -2.64
C GLY A 34 3.39 -8.63 -3.10
N ILE A 35 3.50 -7.56 -3.91
CA ILE A 35 2.33 -6.86 -4.47
C ILE A 35 1.42 -7.78 -5.29
N ASP A 36 1.97 -8.72 -6.07
CA ASP A 36 1.15 -9.65 -6.86
C ASP A 36 0.27 -10.54 -5.98
N THR A 37 0.74 -10.89 -4.79
CA THR A 37 -0.04 -11.63 -3.79
C THR A 37 -1.06 -10.71 -3.12
N ALA A 38 -0.64 -9.49 -2.75
CA ALA A 38 -1.52 -8.50 -2.13
C ALA A 38 -2.70 -8.09 -3.04
N LEU A 39 -2.46 -8.00 -4.35
CA LEU A 39 -3.50 -7.69 -5.35
C LEU A 39 -4.63 -8.74 -5.38
N LYS A 40 -4.33 -9.98 -4.98
CA LYS A 40 -5.28 -11.09 -4.92
C LYS A 40 -6.02 -11.15 -3.58
N ASP A 41 -5.64 -10.36 -2.58
CA ASP A 41 -6.30 -10.34 -1.28
C ASP A 41 -7.52 -9.40 -1.32
N PRO A 42 -8.76 -9.94 -1.31
CA PRO A 42 -9.96 -9.10 -1.33
C PRO A 42 -10.07 -8.23 -0.07
N LYS A 43 -9.46 -8.63 1.06
CA LYS A 43 -9.51 -7.84 2.30
C LYS A 43 -8.77 -6.52 2.16
N LEU A 44 -7.66 -6.50 1.41
CA LEU A 44 -6.92 -5.27 1.15
C LEU A 44 -7.72 -4.32 0.26
N LYS A 45 -8.40 -4.85 -0.76
CA LYS A 45 -9.31 -4.06 -1.59
C LYS A 45 -10.42 -3.42 -0.76
N THR A 46 -11.09 -4.21 0.09
CA THR A 46 -12.14 -3.72 0.99
C THR A 46 -11.59 -2.67 1.96
N LEU A 47 -10.45 -2.92 2.60
CA LEU A 47 -9.82 -1.99 3.55
C LEU A 47 -9.51 -0.64 2.91
N ILE A 48 -8.96 -0.64 1.70
CA ILE A 48 -8.63 0.59 0.96
C ILE A 48 -9.91 1.38 0.62
N GLY A 49 -10.95 0.68 0.13
CA GLY A 49 -12.25 1.28 -0.18
C GLY A 49 -12.91 1.87 1.06
N ASP A 50 -12.98 1.09 2.15
CA ASP A 50 -13.58 1.51 3.42
C ASP A 50 -12.83 2.69 4.02
N TRP A 51 -11.49 2.69 3.98
CA TRP A 51 -10.70 3.80 4.48
C TRP A 51 -11.05 5.09 3.72
N HIS A 52 -11.12 5.03 2.38
CA HIS A 52 -11.44 6.18 1.54
C HIS A 52 -12.83 6.76 1.81
N LEU A 53 -13.83 5.90 2.06
CA LEU A 53 -15.19 6.34 2.36
C LEU A 53 -15.33 6.97 3.75
N HIS A 54 -14.60 6.44 4.76
CA HIS A 54 -14.80 6.84 6.16
C HIS A 54 -13.81 7.90 6.66
N HIS A 55 -12.82 8.32 5.85
CA HIS A 55 -11.83 9.32 6.25
C HIS A 55 -11.87 10.56 5.33
N PRO A 56 -12.99 11.30 5.29
CA PRO A 56 -13.08 12.52 4.50
C PRO A 56 -12.03 13.53 4.96
N GLY A 57 -11.23 14.03 4.02
CA GLY A 57 -10.11 14.95 4.27
C GLY A 57 -8.76 14.25 4.55
N GLY A 58 -8.74 12.93 4.71
CA GLY A 58 -7.50 12.15 4.80
C GLY A 58 -6.83 11.97 3.44
N ARG A 59 -5.50 11.89 3.43
CA ARG A 59 -4.74 11.64 2.19
C ARG A 59 -4.53 10.16 1.98
N LEU A 60 -4.82 9.71 0.77
CA LEU A 60 -4.46 8.38 0.30
C LEU A 60 -3.32 8.50 -0.70
N ALA A 61 -2.16 7.95 -0.36
CA ALA A 61 -0.97 8.01 -1.19
C ALA A 61 -0.37 6.61 -1.38
N ALA A 62 0.32 6.41 -2.50
CA ALA A 62 1.03 5.17 -2.78
C ALA A 62 2.38 5.45 -3.45
N VAL A 63 3.31 4.52 -3.28
CA VAL A 63 4.68 4.62 -3.83
C VAL A 63 5.02 3.36 -4.61
N CYS A 64 5.66 3.51 -5.77
CA CYS A 64 6.10 2.38 -6.59
C CYS A 64 4.92 1.48 -6.98
N SER A 65 5.06 0.16 -6.83
CA SER A 65 4.01 -0.81 -7.12
C SER A 65 2.82 -0.77 -6.15
N GLY A 66 2.88 0.02 -5.07
CA GLY A 66 1.75 0.22 -4.16
C GLY A 66 0.56 0.90 -4.85
N ALA A 67 0.81 1.73 -5.87
CA ALA A 67 -0.24 2.39 -6.64
C ALA A 67 -1.14 1.38 -7.39
N LEU A 68 -0.65 0.15 -7.64
CA LEU A 68 -1.46 -0.91 -8.23
C LEU A 68 -2.57 -1.38 -7.28
N LEU A 69 -2.36 -1.35 -5.97
CA LEU A 69 -3.41 -1.69 -4.99
C LEU A 69 -4.52 -0.63 -4.97
N LEU A 70 -4.15 0.65 -5.09
CA LEU A 70 -5.11 1.74 -5.26
C LEU A 70 -5.90 1.59 -6.56
N ALA A 71 -5.23 1.29 -7.68
CA ALA A 71 -5.90 1.04 -8.95
C ALA A 71 -6.87 -0.16 -8.87
N ASN A 72 -6.44 -1.27 -8.26
CA ASN A 72 -7.26 -2.47 -8.09
C ASN A 72 -8.51 -2.24 -7.21
N SER A 73 -8.46 -1.23 -6.34
CA SER A 73 -9.63 -0.79 -5.54
C SER A 73 -10.65 0.04 -6.33
N GLY A 74 -10.30 0.55 -7.51
CA GLY A 74 -11.13 1.44 -8.33
C GLY A 74 -11.09 2.92 -7.92
N ILE A 75 -10.39 3.27 -6.84
CA ILE A 75 -10.32 4.67 -6.36
C ILE A 75 -9.62 5.60 -7.37
N LEU A 76 -8.76 5.04 -8.22
CA LEU A 76 -8.05 5.77 -9.27
C LEU A 76 -8.81 5.83 -10.61
N ASP A 77 -10.00 5.25 -10.71
CA ASP A 77 -10.77 5.25 -11.95
C ASP A 77 -11.08 6.69 -12.40
N GLY A 78 -10.64 7.02 -13.63
CA GLY A 78 -10.78 8.37 -14.20
C GLY A 78 -9.83 9.43 -13.63
N LYS A 79 -8.82 9.05 -12.84
CA LYS A 79 -7.86 9.99 -12.23
C LYS A 79 -6.44 9.77 -12.78
N PRO A 80 -5.63 10.85 -12.94
CA PRO A 80 -4.22 10.69 -13.27
C PRO A 80 -3.47 10.05 -12.09
N ALA A 81 -2.59 9.09 -12.38
CA ALA A 81 -1.76 8.39 -11.41
C ALA A 81 -0.42 7.96 -12.02
N ALA A 82 0.57 7.72 -11.15
CA ALA A 82 1.89 7.21 -11.52
C ALA A 82 2.33 6.10 -10.54
N THR A 83 3.32 5.31 -10.95
CA THR A 83 3.97 4.26 -10.15
C THR A 83 5.43 4.60 -9.93
#